data_AF-A0A2T3W3A1-F1
#
_entry.id   AF-A0A2T3W3A1-F1
#
_cell.length_a   1.000
_cell.length_b   1.000
_cell.length_c   1.000
_cell.angle_alpha   90.00
_cell.angle_beta   90.00
_cell.angle_gamma   90.00
#
_symmetry.space_group_name_H-M   'P 1'
#
loop_
_entity.id
_entity.type
_entity.pdbx_description
1 polymer ?
#
loop_
_entity_poly.entity_id
_entity_poly.type
_entity_poly.pdbx_seq_one_letter_code
_entity_poly.pdbx_strand_id
1 'polypeptide(L)'
;MRPARATQSESGWLSGRPDAGSRPAPATRSLADQTCDHRRMVRVALLDGETPVVLNEPGPPVAERDIAAFEALLDRALPADYRAFLLAYNGGCPVVTQGTGENGDEFMLSGFLELHPDDMDEPYTRHLCTPARREADYCWGLPVDALVFANDPGGNLFTLSLDDPRHTVRFIDHELDAPFETHRVLAQGFTAFLQLIRSVDAQAALDAAEQRHERETLTRGPFPAALEAQVQRAEALHPEVRAAVRRAGLAVFDAKSHFSLHADPHSLHVFDVMLWLHETATGPGITRSAMHEVLQGWFRDTPDGFGLTGYAPGFLDDWWTARFDDGILEGNPDGTGRFTPAARAALLAALNTHLK
;
A
#
# COMPACT_ATOMS: atom_id res chain seq x y z
N MET A 1 -32.50 -38.93 -22.71
CA MET A 1 -33.51 -39.69 -21.94
C MET A 1 -32.83 -40.25 -20.70
N ARG A 2 -33.28 -39.83 -19.51
CA ARG A 2 -32.85 -40.25 -18.15
C ARG A 2 -33.05 -41.76 -17.91
N PRO A 3 -32.45 -42.42 -16.87
CA PRO A 3 -32.32 -41.97 -15.46
C PRO A 3 -30.93 -42.22 -14.82
N ALA A 4 -30.43 -41.48 -13.82
CA ALA A 4 -30.87 -41.20 -12.43
C ALA A 4 -30.89 -42.41 -11.49
N ARG A 5 -29.91 -42.51 -10.58
CA ARG A 5 -30.05 -43.07 -9.22
C ARG A 5 -28.99 -42.49 -8.28
N ALA A 6 -29.47 -41.87 -7.20
CA ALA A 6 -28.79 -41.69 -5.91
C ALA A 6 -28.79 -43.04 -5.15
N THR A 7 -28.08 -43.33 -4.06
CA THR A 7 -27.90 -42.64 -2.75
C THR A 7 -26.99 -43.51 -1.84
N GLN A 8 -26.49 -42.90 -0.74
CA GLN A 8 -26.07 -43.48 0.57
C GLN A 8 -24.72 -44.22 0.61
N SER A 9 -23.68 -43.73 1.31
CA SER A 9 -23.47 -43.54 2.77
C SER A 9 -23.27 -44.84 3.54
N GLU A 10 -22.04 -45.10 4.01
CA GLU A 10 -21.81 -45.81 5.27
C GLU A 10 -20.42 -45.50 5.84
N SER A 11 -20.45 -45.07 7.10
CA SER A 11 -19.35 -44.81 8.01
C SER A 11 -18.72 -46.10 8.53
N GLY A 12 -17.40 -46.16 8.60
CA GLY A 12 -16.66 -47.22 9.30
C GLY A 12 -15.48 -46.64 10.08
N TRP A 13 -15.66 -46.50 11.40
CA TRP A 13 -14.60 -46.31 12.38
C TRP A 13 -13.88 -47.65 12.65
N LEU A 14 -12.54 -47.63 12.76
CA LEU A 14 -11.66 -48.54 13.52
C LEU A 14 -10.21 -48.02 13.29
N SER A 15 -9.61 -47.25 14.19
CA SER A 15 -8.88 -47.66 15.40
C SER A 15 -7.34 -47.58 15.23
N GLY A 16 -6.77 -46.48 15.72
CA GLY A 16 -5.55 -46.40 16.55
C GLY A 16 -4.20 -46.99 16.09
N ARG A 17 -3.19 -46.11 15.98
CA ARG A 17 -1.84 -46.19 16.61
C ARG A 17 -1.05 -44.87 16.38
N PRO A 18 0.02 -44.59 17.16
CA PRO A 18 0.11 -43.38 17.99
C PRO A 18 1.08 -42.30 17.48
N ASP A 19 0.97 -41.14 18.14
CA ASP A 19 1.79 -39.93 18.09
C ASP A 19 3.25 -40.11 17.66
N ALA A 20 3.60 -39.46 16.55
CA ALA A 20 4.93 -38.90 16.32
C ALA A 20 4.78 -37.37 16.43
N GLY A 21 5.50 -36.78 17.38
CA GLY A 21 5.34 -35.40 17.83
C GLY A 21 5.29 -34.38 16.70
N SER A 22 4.16 -33.67 16.61
CA SER A 22 4.00 -32.46 15.83
C SER A 22 4.83 -31.35 16.46
N ARG A 23 5.94 -30.98 15.81
CA ARG A 23 6.53 -29.66 15.99
C ARG A 23 5.47 -28.62 15.58
N PRO A 24 5.26 -27.54 16.36
CA PRO A 24 4.38 -26.46 15.92
C PRO A 24 4.95 -25.86 14.64
N ALA A 25 4.10 -25.70 13.62
CA ALA A 25 4.44 -24.93 12.43
C ALA A 25 4.85 -23.51 12.86
N PRO A 26 5.94 -22.95 12.32
CA PRO A 26 6.28 -21.56 12.59
C PRO A 26 5.12 -20.69 12.10
N ALA A 27 4.71 -19.75 12.95
CA ALA A 27 3.65 -18.80 12.64
C ALA A 27 4.02 -18.06 11.35
N THR A 28 3.23 -18.26 10.30
CA THR A 28 3.28 -17.47 9.09
C THR A 28 2.90 -16.04 9.45
N ARG A 29 3.91 -15.16 9.55
CA ARG A 29 3.66 -13.72 9.54
C ARG A 29 3.01 -13.37 8.20
N SER A 30 1.90 -12.65 8.27
CA SER A 30 1.21 -12.09 7.12
C SER A 30 2.16 -11.19 6.32
N LEU A 31 2.11 -11.27 4.99
CA LEU A 31 2.80 -10.37 4.06
C LEU A 31 2.47 -8.89 4.31
N ALA A 32 1.37 -8.59 5.00
CA ALA A 32 0.94 -7.23 5.33
C ALA A 32 1.70 -6.60 6.51
N ASP A 33 2.49 -7.36 7.27
CA ASP A 33 3.16 -6.87 8.49
C ASP A 33 4.59 -6.35 8.24
N GLN A 34 5.05 -6.29 6.99
CA GLN A 34 6.39 -5.80 6.63
C GLN A 34 6.43 -4.27 6.54
N THR A 35 6.10 -3.60 7.64
CA THR A 35 6.42 -2.18 7.79
C THR A 35 7.88 -2.07 8.22
N CYS A 36 8.70 -1.50 7.33
CA CYS A 36 10.09 -1.15 7.57
C CYS A 36 10.22 -0.28 8.85
N ASP A 37 10.89 -0.78 9.89
CA ASP A 37 11.23 0.00 11.11
C ASP A 37 12.29 1.06 10.72
N HIS A 38 12.10 2.33 11.08
CA HIS A 38 12.78 3.48 10.46
C HIS A 38 14.14 3.85 11.09
N ARG A 39 14.92 2.90 11.63
CA ARG A 39 16.00 3.26 12.58
C ARG A 39 17.39 3.42 12.00
N ARG A 40 17.63 3.15 10.71
CA ARG A 40 18.92 3.44 10.06
C ARG A 40 18.79 3.67 8.55
N MET A 41 18.78 4.93 8.13
CA MET A 41 18.84 5.30 6.71
C MET A 41 20.28 5.46 6.24
N VAL A 42 20.66 4.82 5.13
CA VAL A 42 22.02 4.89 4.57
C VAL A 42 21.93 5.18 3.07
N ARG A 43 22.62 6.24 2.61
CA ARG A 43 22.73 6.55 1.19
C ARG A 43 23.71 5.57 0.53
N VAL A 44 23.29 4.97 -0.58
CA VAL A 44 24.11 4.02 -1.33
C VAL A 44 25.09 4.79 -2.23
N ALA A 45 26.36 4.44 -2.12
CA ALA A 45 27.43 4.92 -2.98
C ALA A 45 28.20 3.70 -3.50
N LEU A 46 28.45 3.64 -4.82
CA LEU A 46 29.13 2.53 -5.47
C LEU A 46 30.19 3.04 -6.44
N LEU A 47 31.34 2.36 -6.43
CA LEU A 47 32.51 2.40 -7.31
C LEU A 47 33.01 3.76 -7.84
N ASP A 48 32.19 4.68 -8.30
CA ASP A 48 32.57 6.01 -8.80
C ASP A 48 31.47 7.10 -8.66
N GLY A 49 30.41 6.91 -7.88
CA GLY A 49 29.39 7.96 -7.70
C GLY A 49 28.32 7.71 -6.65
N GLU A 50 27.69 8.80 -6.19
CA GLU A 50 26.47 8.72 -5.39
C GLU A 50 25.31 8.17 -6.22
N THR A 51 24.51 7.29 -5.62
CA THR A 51 23.24 6.84 -6.19
C THR A 51 22.08 7.58 -5.52
N PRO A 52 20.92 7.72 -6.17
CA PRO A 52 19.74 8.33 -5.55
C PRO A 52 19.13 7.45 -4.43
N VAL A 53 19.58 6.21 -4.32
CA VAL A 53 19.02 5.20 -3.41
C VAL A 53 19.48 5.46 -1.98
N VAL A 54 18.49 5.48 -1.08
CA VAL A 54 18.69 5.43 0.36
C VAL A 54 18.04 4.14 0.85
N LEU A 55 18.79 3.30 1.54
CA LEU A 55 18.28 2.06 2.13
C LEU A 55 17.79 2.33 3.55
N ASN A 56 16.65 1.75 3.89
CA ASN A 56 16.21 1.58 5.27
C ASN A 56 16.72 0.22 5.78
N GLU A 57 17.52 0.27 6.85
CA GLU A 57 18.07 -0.91 7.52
C GLU A 57 18.84 -1.87 6.59
N PRO A 58 19.90 -1.41 5.89
CA PRO A 58 20.69 -2.31 5.06
C PRO A 58 21.31 -3.43 5.91
N GLY A 59 21.35 -4.65 5.36
CA GLY A 59 22.04 -5.77 5.97
C GLY A 59 23.55 -5.49 6.12
N PRO A 60 24.23 -6.17 7.08
CA PRO A 60 25.64 -5.96 7.33
C PRO A 60 26.47 -6.33 6.09
N PRO A 61 27.57 -5.62 5.79
CA PRO A 61 28.52 -5.96 4.73
C PRO A 61 28.81 -7.46 4.62
N VAL A 62 28.74 -8.02 3.42
CA VAL A 62 29.13 -9.41 3.16
C VAL A 62 30.66 -9.51 3.15
N ALA A 63 31.23 -10.59 3.70
CA ALA A 63 32.67 -10.79 3.61
C ALA A 63 33.09 -11.26 2.20
N GLU A 64 34.26 -10.82 1.74
CA GLU A 64 34.83 -11.21 0.43
C GLU A 64 34.85 -12.72 0.19
N ARG A 65 35.13 -13.50 1.25
CA ARG A 65 35.16 -14.97 1.16
C ARG A 65 33.79 -15.56 0.86
N ASP A 66 32.73 -14.95 1.38
CA ASP A 66 31.35 -15.45 1.25
C ASP A 66 30.82 -15.11 -0.15
N ILE A 67 31.17 -13.93 -0.67
CA ILE A 67 30.90 -13.59 -2.08
C ILE A 67 31.68 -14.52 -3.02
N ALA A 68 32.96 -14.78 -2.77
CA ALA A 68 33.76 -15.68 -3.60
C ALA A 68 33.21 -17.13 -3.57
N ALA A 69 32.73 -17.59 -2.41
CA ALA A 69 32.05 -18.88 -2.31
C ALA A 69 30.76 -18.90 -3.13
N PHE A 70 29.96 -17.82 -3.09
CA PHE A 70 28.75 -17.70 -3.89
C PHE A 70 29.04 -17.67 -5.40
N GLU A 71 30.03 -16.92 -5.86
CA GLU A 71 30.49 -16.92 -7.26
C GLU A 71 30.94 -18.31 -7.72
N ALA A 72 31.65 -19.05 -6.86
CA ALA A 72 32.03 -20.42 -7.15
C ALA A 72 30.81 -21.37 -7.26
N LEU A 73 29.76 -21.15 -6.46
CA LEU A 73 28.49 -21.88 -6.58
C LEU A 73 27.73 -21.52 -7.86
N LEU A 74 27.81 -20.26 -8.31
CA LEU A 74 27.23 -19.79 -9.57
C LEU A 74 28.01 -20.24 -10.81
N ASP A 75 29.26 -20.67 -10.63
CA ASP A 75 30.27 -20.86 -11.68
C ASP A 75 30.47 -19.59 -12.53
N ARG A 76 30.30 -18.40 -11.91
CA ARG A 76 30.30 -17.08 -12.56
C ARG A 76 30.73 -15.99 -11.58
N ALA A 77 31.45 -15.00 -12.09
CA ALA A 77 31.75 -13.79 -11.33
C ALA A 77 30.53 -12.86 -11.27
N LEU A 78 30.33 -12.18 -10.14
CA LEU A 78 29.35 -11.11 -10.04
C LEU A 78 29.88 -9.85 -10.76
N PRO A 79 28.98 -9.02 -11.34
CA PRO A 79 29.35 -7.71 -11.84
C PRO A 79 30.02 -6.88 -10.73
N ALA A 80 31.08 -6.15 -11.08
CA ALA A 80 31.93 -5.47 -10.09
C ALA A 80 31.14 -4.49 -9.21
N ASP A 81 30.16 -3.79 -9.78
CA ASP A 81 29.29 -2.86 -9.08
C ASP A 81 28.30 -3.54 -8.13
N TYR A 82 27.74 -4.68 -8.54
CA TYR A 82 26.91 -5.50 -7.68
C TYR A 82 27.72 -6.16 -6.55
N ARG A 83 28.95 -6.60 -6.82
CA ARG A 83 29.89 -7.05 -5.78
C ARG A 83 30.18 -5.94 -4.77
N ALA A 84 30.48 -4.73 -5.24
CA ALA A 84 30.72 -3.58 -4.38
C ALA A 84 29.51 -3.23 -3.52
N PHE A 85 28.30 -3.42 -4.06
CA PHE A 85 27.06 -3.27 -3.30
C PHE A 85 27.00 -4.28 -2.14
N LEU A 86 27.16 -5.58 -2.39
CA LEU A 86 27.12 -6.59 -1.32
C LEU A 86 28.20 -6.40 -0.24
N LEU A 87 29.40 -5.95 -0.65
CA LEU A 87 30.50 -5.62 0.28
C LEU A 87 30.20 -4.42 1.18
N ALA A 88 29.22 -3.59 0.85
CA ALA A 88 28.84 -2.43 1.64
C ALA A 88 27.46 -2.59 2.31
N TYR A 89 26.53 -3.26 1.63
CA TYR A 89 25.12 -3.39 1.94
C TYR A 89 24.64 -4.79 1.51
N ASN A 90 24.40 -5.67 2.48
CA ASN A 90 23.84 -6.98 2.17
C ASN A 90 22.32 -6.86 2.01
N GLY A 91 21.86 -6.55 0.79
CA GLY A 91 20.45 -6.32 0.50
C GLY A 91 19.88 -5.06 1.17
N GLY A 92 18.59 -5.11 1.53
CA GLY A 92 17.87 -4.04 2.22
C GLY A 92 16.72 -3.45 1.41
N CYS A 93 15.88 -2.65 2.07
CA CYS A 93 14.71 -2.03 1.45
C CYS A 93 14.99 -0.56 1.11
N PRO A 94 14.74 -0.09 -0.13
CA PRO A 94 14.89 1.33 -0.43
C PRO A 94 13.81 2.16 0.28
N VAL A 95 14.15 3.37 0.73
CA VAL A 95 13.20 4.33 1.33
C VAL A 95 12.17 4.78 0.29
N VAL A 96 12.59 4.95 -0.96
CA VAL A 96 11.71 5.22 -2.11
C VAL A 96 11.72 4.00 -3.00
N THR A 97 10.55 3.43 -3.24
CA THR A 97 10.39 2.15 -3.94
C THR A 97 10.13 2.33 -5.43
N GLN A 98 9.83 3.54 -5.89
CA GLN A 98 9.46 3.82 -7.28
C GLN A 98 10.68 4.13 -8.14
N GLY A 99 10.69 3.57 -9.34
CA GLY A 99 11.64 3.93 -10.39
C GLY A 99 10.97 4.05 -11.75
N THR A 100 11.69 4.65 -12.70
CA THR A 100 11.23 4.83 -14.07
C THR A 100 12.29 4.31 -15.02
N GLY A 101 11.96 3.29 -15.81
CA GLY A 101 12.84 2.73 -16.83
C GLY A 101 13.13 3.71 -17.97
N GLU A 102 14.14 3.40 -18.79
CA GLU A 102 14.55 4.27 -19.91
C GLU A 102 13.43 4.59 -20.91
N ASN A 103 12.44 3.69 -21.04
CA ASN A 103 11.30 3.86 -21.94
C ASN A 103 10.13 4.66 -21.31
N GLY A 104 10.28 5.14 -20.07
CA GLY A 104 9.25 5.87 -19.33
C GLY A 104 8.31 4.98 -18.49
N ASP A 105 8.49 3.67 -18.57
CA ASP A 105 7.71 2.70 -17.79
C ASP A 105 8.06 2.78 -16.30
N GLU A 106 7.04 2.86 -15.45
CA GLU A 106 7.23 2.81 -14.00
C GLU A 106 7.41 1.36 -13.51
N PHE A 107 8.22 1.21 -12.47
CA PHE A 107 8.37 -0.03 -11.71
C PHE A 107 8.44 0.27 -10.21
N MET A 108 8.14 -0.75 -9.40
CA MET A 108 8.24 -0.69 -7.95
C MET A 108 9.22 -1.73 -7.44
N LEU A 109 9.98 -1.38 -6.41
CA LEU A 109 11.01 -2.20 -5.79
C LEU A 109 10.67 -2.36 -4.31
N SER A 110 10.47 -3.60 -3.85
CA SER A 110 10.23 -3.89 -2.43
C SER A 110 11.54 -4.01 -1.66
N GLY A 111 12.53 -4.68 -2.23
CA GLY A 111 13.85 -4.79 -1.62
C GLY A 111 14.88 -5.50 -2.48
N PHE A 112 16.13 -5.33 -2.08
CA PHE A 112 17.27 -6.08 -2.59
C PHE A 112 17.47 -7.35 -1.76
N LEU A 113 17.70 -8.46 -2.44
CA LEU A 113 17.91 -9.75 -1.80
C LEU A 113 19.28 -9.83 -1.13
N GLU A 114 19.31 -10.45 0.04
CA GLU A 114 20.48 -10.63 0.90
C GLU A 114 21.21 -11.93 0.54
N LEU A 115 22.54 -11.90 0.56
CA LEU A 115 23.38 -13.09 0.51
C LEU A 115 23.56 -13.65 1.93
N HIS A 116 23.03 -14.84 2.19
CA HIS A 116 23.29 -15.59 3.42
C HIS A 116 24.13 -16.83 3.10
N PRO A 117 25.38 -16.92 3.59
CA PRO A 117 26.25 -18.05 3.27
C PRO A 117 25.80 -19.36 3.94
N ASP A 118 25.13 -19.27 5.09
CA ASP A 118 24.82 -20.42 5.95
C ASP A 118 23.32 -20.78 6.00
N ASP A 119 22.44 -19.88 5.56
CA ASP A 119 20.98 -20.05 5.64
C ASP A 119 20.36 -20.15 4.26
N MET A 120 20.73 -21.24 3.59
CA MET A 120 20.13 -21.65 2.35
C MET A 120 18.79 -22.36 2.58
N ASP A 121 18.11 -22.20 3.73
CA ASP A 121 16.85 -22.89 4.09
C ASP A 121 15.65 -21.98 4.39
N GLU A 122 15.84 -20.66 4.58
CA GLU A 122 14.76 -19.69 4.81
C GLU A 122 13.97 -19.26 3.55
N PRO A 123 12.70 -18.83 3.69
CA PRO A 123 11.81 -18.53 2.57
C PRO A 123 12.23 -17.32 1.71
N TYR A 124 12.28 -17.61 0.40
CA TYR A 124 12.26 -16.82 -0.86
C TYR A 124 12.30 -15.27 -0.88
N THR A 125 11.72 -14.54 0.07
CA THR A 125 11.44 -13.11 -0.14
C THR A 125 12.61 -12.19 0.19
N ARG A 126 13.68 -12.71 0.81
CA ARG A 126 14.83 -11.92 1.26
C ARG A 126 16.20 -12.44 0.85
N HIS A 127 16.32 -13.59 0.17
CA HIS A 127 17.63 -14.22 -0.02
C HIS A 127 17.97 -14.46 -1.48
N LEU A 128 19.25 -14.29 -1.83
CA LEU A 128 19.77 -14.69 -3.13
C LEU A 128 19.72 -16.21 -3.28
N CYS A 129 19.10 -16.67 -4.36
CA CYS A 129 18.98 -18.10 -4.62
C CYS A 129 20.19 -18.65 -5.36
N THR A 130 20.68 -19.80 -4.89
CA THR A 130 21.71 -20.59 -5.59
C THR A 130 21.12 -21.28 -6.83
N PRO A 131 21.96 -21.73 -7.79
CA PRO A 131 21.49 -22.43 -8.98
C PRO A 131 20.65 -23.68 -8.68
N ALA A 132 21.03 -24.47 -7.67
CA ALA A 132 20.30 -25.67 -7.26
C ALA A 132 18.90 -25.36 -6.70
N ARG A 133 18.71 -24.19 -6.08
CA ARG A 133 17.40 -23.71 -5.63
C ARG A 133 16.61 -23.03 -6.74
N ARG A 134 17.29 -22.44 -7.73
CA ARG A 134 16.62 -21.75 -8.84
C ARG A 134 15.59 -22.66 -9.53
N GLU A 135 15.94 -23.92 -9.76
CA GLU A 135 15.05 -24.91 -10.40
C GLU A 135 13.90 -25.39 -9.50
N ALA A 136 14.10 -25.40 -8.18
CA ALA A 136 13.08 -25.83 -7.22
C ALA A 136 12.11 -24.70 -6.85
N ASP A 137 12.61 -23.47 -6.76
CA ASP A 137 11.93 -22.31 -6.19
C ASP A 137 11.33 -21.39 -7.26
N TYR A 138 11.91 -21.34 -8.48
CA TYR A 138 11.39 -20.55 -9.60
C TYR A 138 10.92 -21.46 -10.72
N CYS A 139 9.62 -21.74 -10.75
CA CYS A 139 8.99 -22.57 -11.78
C CYS A 139 8.91 -21.90 -13.18
N TRP A 140 9.53 -20.73 -13.37
CA TRP A 140 9.41 -19.90 -14.58
C TRP A 140 10.56 -20.08 -15.59
N GLY A 141 11.49 -21.02 -15.35
CA GLY A 141 12.52 -21.37 -16.33
C GLY A 141 13.54 -20.24 -16.59
N LEU A 142 13.91 -19.48 -15.54
CA LEU A 142 14.92 -18.43 -15.65
C LEU A 142 16.26 -19.01 -16.15
N PRO A 143 16.95 -18.34 -17.09
CA PRO A 143 18.27 -18.77 -17.55
C PRO A 143 19.27 -18.90 -16.40
N VAL A 144 20.25 -19.80 -16.55
CA VAL A 144 21.29 -20.06 -15.53
C VAL A 144 22.17 -18.83 -15.25
N ASP A 145 22.28 -17.91 -16.21
CA ASP A 145 23.02 -16.66 -16.10
C ASP A 145 22.18 -15.48 -15.60
N ALA A 146 20.88 -15.66 -15.35
CA ALA A 146 20.01 -14.63 -14.81
C ALA A 146 19.98 -14.66 -13.27
N LEU A 147 20.76 -13.78 -12.62
CA LEU A 147 20.75 -13.64 -11.17
C LEU A 147 19.57 -12.81 -10.70
N VAL A 148 18.64 -13.40 -9.94
CA VAL A 148 17.60 -12.64 -9.25
C VAL A 148 18.24 -11.88 -8.09
N PHE A 149 18.06 -10.56 -8.03
CA PHE A 149 18.70 -9.72 -7.01
C PHE A 149 17.73 -8.81 -6.25
N ALA A 150 16.47 -8.71 -6.69
CA ALA A 150 15.45 -7.87 -6.08
C ALA A 150 14.04 -8.35 -6.45
N ASN A 151 13.02 -7.85 -5.74
CA ASN A 151 11.61 -8.14 -5.98
C ASN A 151 10.73 -6.88 -5.89
N ASP A 152 9.49 -6.98 -6.38
CA ASP A 152 8.44 -5.98 -6.17
C ASP A 152 7.37 -6.49 -5.17
N PRO A 153 6.43 -5.63 -4.71
CA PRO A 153 5.35 -6.06 -3.82
C PRO A 153 4.33 -7.02 -4.46
N GLY A 154 4.31 -7.11 -5.79
CA GLY A 154 3.45 -8.02 -6.56
C GLY A 154 4.04 -9.42 -6.73
N GLY A 155 5.27 -9.68 -6.27
CA GLY A 155 5.96 -10.96 -6.43
C GLY A 155 6.76 -11.07 -7.73
N ASN A 156 6.85 -10.00 -8.52
CA ASN A 156 7.71 -9.92 -9.69
C ASN A 156 9.17 -9.76 -9.28
N LEU A 157 10.08 -10.06 -10.21
CA LEU A 157 11.51 -10.14 -9.93
C LEU A 157 12.32 -9.18 -10.77
N PHE A 158 13.48 -8.81 -10.23
CA PHE A 158 14.53 -8.12 -10.98
C PHE A 158 15.71 -9.07 -11.14
N THR A 159 16.14 -9.25 -12.39
CA THR A 159 17.25 -10.13 -12.74
C THR A 159 18.41 -9.34 -13.33
N LEU A 160 19.63 -9.80 -13.05
CA LEU A 160 20.89 -9.26 -13.55
C LEU A 160 21.58 -10.35 -14.37
N SER A 161 21.81 -10.09 -15.66
CA SER A 161 22.53 -11.03 -16.53
C SER A 161 24.02 -11.09 -16.18
N LEU A 162 24.54 -12.29 -15.93
CA LEU A 162 25.93 -12.52 -15.55
C LEU A 162 26.85 -12.72 -16.76
N ASP A 163 26.35 -13.36 -17.83
CA ASP A 163 27.16 -13.68 -19.02
C ASP A 163 27.11 -12.57 -20.09
N ASP A 164 26.18 -11.62 -19.95
CA ASP A 164 26.10 -10.42 -20.80
C ASP A 164 27.17 -9.41 -20.37
N PRO A 165 28.08 -8.96 -21.26
CA PRO A 165 29.06 -7.92 -20.95
C PRO A 165 28.46 -6.60 -20.44
N ARG A 166 27.18 -6.34 -20.72
CA ARG A 166 26.47 -5.14 -20.25
C ARG A 166 25.75 -5.35 -18.94
N HIS A 167 25.73 -6.57 -18.42
CA HIS A 167 25.02 -6.96 -17.21
C HIS A 167 23.59 -6.41 -17.16
N THR A 168 22.81 -6.75 -18.18
CA THR A 168 21.46 -6.20 -18.36
C THR A 168 20.55 -6.52 -17.18
N VAL A 169 19.80 -5.52 -16.72
CA VAL A 169 18.75 -5.66 -15.70
C VAL A 169 17.39 -5.81 -16.36
N ARG A 170 16.64 -6.86 -15.99
CA ARG A 170 15.28 -7.11 -16.48
C ARG A 170 14.26 -7.22 -15.36
N PHE A 171 13.06 -6.72 -15.63
CA PHE A 171 11.87 -6.94 -14.83
C PHE A 171 11.13 -8.17 -15.33
N ILE A 172 10.95 -9.15 -14.46
CA ILE A 172 10.29 -10.42 -14.75
C ILE A 172 8.89 -10.38 -14.16
N ASP A 173 7.90 -10.26 -15.02
CA ASP A 173 6.49 -10.37 -14.65
C ASP A 173 6.14 -11.85 -14.53
N HIS A 174 5.88 -12.31 -13.31
CA HIS A 174 5.62 -13.72 -13.07
C HIS A 174 4.22 -14.18 -13.52
N GLU A 175 3.32 -13.25 -13.80
CA GLU A 175 2.00 -13.53 -14.36
C GLU A 175 2.05 -13.67 -15.89
N LEU A 176 3.15 -13.21 -16.51
CA LEU A 176 3.36 -13.26 -17.94
C LEU A 176 4.04 -14.58 -18.35
N ASP A 177 3.27 -15.46 -18.99
CA ASP A 177 3.79 -16.67 -19.65
C ASP A 177 4.47 -16.30 -20.98
N ALA A 178 5.65 -15.66 -20.88
CA ALA A 178 6.44 -15.24 -22.03
C ALA A 178 7.93 -15.62 -21.87
N PRO A 179 8.65 -15.86 -23.00
CA PRO A 179 10.08 -16.18 -22.97
C PRO A 179 10.89 -15.10 -22.25
N PHE A 180 11.92 -15.50 -21.49
CA PHE A 180 12.79 -14.62 -20.71
C PHE A 180 13.30 -13.39 -21.50
N GLU A 181 13.68 -13.57 -22.75
CA GLU A 181 14.25 -12.53 -23.60
C GLU A 181 13.25 -11.41 -23.94
N THR A 182 11.95 -11.70 -23.84
CA THR A 182 10.86 -10.76 -24.11
C THR A 182 10.48 -9.92 -22.90
N HIS A 183 10.94 -10.30 -21.70
CA HIS A 183 10.74 -9.51 -20.49
C HIS A 183 11.46 -8.18 -20.57
N ARG A 184 10.86 -7.17 -19.94
CA ARG A 184 11.25 -5.77 -20.06
C ARG A 184 12.66 -5.54 -19.55
N VAL A 185 13.52 -4.97 -20.40
CA VAL A 185 14.83 -4.44 -20.00
C VAL A 185 14.65 -3.09 -19.33
N LEU A 186 15.25 -2.92 -18.15
CA LEU A 186 15.22 -1.67 -17.41
C LEU A 186 16.50 -0.87 -17.57
N ALA A 187 17.67 -1.52 -17.46
CA ALA A 187 18.97 -0.86 -17.45
C ALA A 187 20.09 -1.77 -17.97
N GLN A 188 21.23 -1.16 -18.31
CA GLN A 188 22.49 -1.86 -18.58
C GLN A 188 23.44 -1.68 -17.38
N GLY A 189 23.58 -2.72 -16.56
CA GLY A 189 24.39 -2.70 -15.35
C GLY A 189 23.60 -2.36 -14.09
N PHE A 190 24.10 -2.83 -12.95
CA PHE A 190 23.43 -2.66 -11.65
C PHE A 190 23.43 -1.19 -11.21
N THR A 191 24.55 -0.48 -11.39
CA THR A 191 24.64 0.96 -11.07
C THR A 191 23.64 1.77 -11.88
N ALA A 192 23.49 1.48 -13.18
CA ALA A 192 22.52 2.16 -14.03
C ALA A 192 21.09 1.91 -13.56
N PHE A 193 20.77 0.69 -13.12
CA PHE A 193 19.48 0.38 -12.51
C PHE A 193 19.21 1.22 -11.25
N LEU A 194 20.19 1.37 -10.36
CA LEU A 194 20.02 2.21 -9.16
C LEU A 194 19.75 3.68 -9.51
N GLN A 195 20.25 4.18 -10.64
CA GLN A 195 19.98 5.55 -11.10
C GLN A 195 18.55 5.75 -11.60
N LEU A 196 17.81 4.68 -11.91
CA LEU A 196 16.41 4.74 -12.30
C LEU A 196 15.46 4.91 -11.11
N ILE A 197 15.94 4.63 -9.89
CA ILE A 197 15.15 4.76 -8.67
C ILE A 197 15.05 6.25 -8.32
N ARG A 198 13.82 6.69 -8.04
CA ARG A 198 13.55 8.08 -7.67
C ARG A 198 14.26 8.43 -6.36
N SER A 199 14.90 9.60 -6.32
CA SER A 199 15.58 10.07 -5.11
C SER A 199 14.58 10.44 -4.02
N VAL A 200 15.03 10.39 -2.75
CA VAL A 200 14.25 10.85 -1.59
C VAL A 200 13.80 12.30 -1.75
N ASP A 201 14.67 13.18 -2.26
CA ASP A 201 14.33 14.60 -2.46
C ASP A 201 13.27 14.79 -3.55
N ALA A 202 13.36 14.01 -4.64
CA ALA A 202 12.36 14.04 -5.70
C ALA A 202 11.00 13.48 -5.22
N GLN A 203 11.01 12.41 -4.42
CA GLN A 203 9.79 11.88 -3.80
C GLN A 203 9.17 12.91 -2.84
N ALA A 204 9.96 13.50 -1.95
CA ALA A 204 9.46 14.53 -1.03
C ALA A 204 8.89 15.75 -1.76
N ALA A 205 9.49 16.15 -2.89
CA ALA A 205 8.97 17.24 -3.71
C ALA A 205 7.62 16.88 -4.36
N LEU A 206 7.46 15.63 -4.81
CA LEU A 206 6.19 15.11 -5.34
C LEU A 206 5.12 15.07 -4.24
N ASP A 207 5.42 14.47 -3.08
CA ASP A 207 4.49 14.40 -1.94
C ASP A 207 4.03 15.80 -1.53
N ALA A 208 4.96 16.76 -1.45
CA ALA A 208 4.64 18.14 -1.13
C ALA A 208 3.79 18.81 -2.22
N ALA A 209 3.97 18.45 -3.50
CA ALA A 209 3.15 18.95 -4.60
C ALA A 209 1.73 18.37 -4.54
N GLU A 210 1.59 17.07 -4.29
CA GLU A 210 0.31 16.38 -4.13
C GLU A 210 -0.46 16.93 -2.92
N GLN A 211 0.21 17.14 -1.78
CA GLN A 211 -0.39 17.75 -0.59
C GLN A 211 -0.84 19.20 -0.84
N ARG A 212 -0.04 20.00 -1.56
CA ARG A 212 -0.46 21.36 -1.96
C ARG A 212 -1.68 21.31 -2.85
N HIS A 213 -1.68 20.44 -3.86
CA HIS A 213 -2.81 20.26 -4.76
C HIS A 213 -4.07 19.84 -4.00
N GLU A 214 -3.99 18.83 -3.15
CA GLU A 214 -5.11 18.38 -2.33
C GLU A 214 -5.64 19.52 -1.44
N ARG A 215 -4.77 20.24 -0.74
CA ARG A 215 -5.18 21.42 0.05
C ARG A 215 -5.92 22.45 -0.79
N GLU A 216 -5.45 22.73 -2.00
CA GLU A 216 -6.11 23.64 -2.92
C GLU A 216 -7.50 23.12 -3.32
N THR A 217 -7.64 21.84 -3.67
CA THR A 217 -8.96 21.25 -3.97
C THR A 217 -9.92 21.34 -2.79
N LEU A 218 -9.44 21.12 -1.56
CA LEU A 218 -10.27 21.26 -0.35
C LEU A 218 -10.69 22.72 -0.10
N THR A 219 -9.81 23.66 -0.42
CA THR A 219 -10.04 25.10 -0.18
C THR A 219 -10.98 25.71 -1.22
N ARG A 220 -10.83 25.35 -2.50
CA ARG A 220 -11.51 26.04 -3.61
C ARG A 220 -12.06 25.12 -4.71
N GLY A 221 -11.71 23.85 -4.71
CA GLY A 221 -12.19 22.89 -5.70
C GLY A 221 -13.72 22.74 -5.68
N PRO A 222 -14.38 22.50 -6.83
CA PRO A 222 -15.81 22.27 -6.89
C PRO A 222 -16.21 21.08 -6.02
N PHE A 223 -17.39 21.13 -5.40
CA PHE A 223 -17.94 19.97 -4.70
C PHE A 223 -18.44 18.93 -5.70
N PRO A 224 -18.36 17.63 -5.38
CA PRO A 224 -19.02 16.59 -6.15
C PRO A 224 -20.51 16.87 -6.27
N ALA A 225 -21.14 16.50 -7.38
CA ALA A 225 -22.51 16.93 -7.70
C ALA A 225 -23.54 16.62 -6.59
N ALA A 226 -23.42 15.45 -5.93
CA ALA A 226 -24.29 15.05 -4.84
C ALA A 226 -24.11 15.95 -3.59
N LEU A 227 -22.87 16.22 -3.19
CA LEU A 227 -22.55 17.14 -2.11
C LEU A 227 -22.98 18.58 -2.44
N GLU A 228 -22.72 19.06 -3.65
CA GLU A 228 -23.11 20.39 -4.08
C GLU A 228 -24.64 20.60 -3.95
N ALA A 229 -25.44 19.61 -4.35
CA ALA A 229 -26.89 19.67 -4.22
C ALA A 229 -27.35 19.72 -2.75
N GLN A 230 -26.69 19.01 -1.84
CA GLN A 230 -26.98 19.05 -0.40
C GLN A 230 -26.59 20.41 0.19
N VAL A 231 -25.40 20.90 -0.15
CA VAL A 231 -24.87 22.19 0.32
C VAL A 231 -25.78 23.33 -0.14
N GLN A 232 -26.18 23.39 -1.41
CA GLN A 232 -27.06 24.45 -1.91
C GLN A 232 -28.39 24.52 -1.17
N ARG A 233 -28.98 23.37 -0.80
CA ARG A 233 -30.20 23.34 0.00
C ARG A 233 -29.96 23.83 1.42
N ALA A 234 -28.86 23.42 2.03
CA ALA A 234 -28.50 23.85 3.38
C ALA A 234 -28.12 25.34 3.43
N GLU A 235 -27.48 25.90 2.39
CA GLU A 235 -27.09 27.31 2.29
C GLU A 235 -28.29 28.27 2.36
N ALA A 236 -29.47 27.82 1.90
CA ALA A 236 -30.71 28.59 2.02
C ALA A 236 -31.14 28.84 3.48
N LEU A 237 -30.72 27.97 4.40
CA LEU A 237 -31.02 28.04 5.84
C LEU A 237 -29.79 28.48 6.67
N HIS A 238 -28.60 28.12 6.19
CA HIS A 238 -27.31 28.24 6.86
C HIS A 238 -26.25 28.73 5.84
N PRO A 239 -26.17 30.04 5.55
CA PRO A 239 -25.30 30.59 4.51
C PRO A 239 -23.81 30.25 4.66
N GLU A 240 -23.38 29.88 5.85
CA GLU A 240 -22.02 29.51 6.21
C GLU A 240 -21.64 28.05 5.90
N VAL A 241 -22.61 27.21 5.54
CA VAL A 241 -22.43 25.75 5.50
C VAL A 241 -21.32 25.31 4.55
N ARG A 242 -21.18 25.94 3.38
CA ARG A 242 -20.12 25.62 2.43
C ARG A 242 -18.74 25.83 3.02
N ALA A 243 -18.54 26.94 3.73
CA ALA A 243 -17.29 27.21 4.42
C ALA A 243 -17.06 26.20 5.56
N ALA A 244 -18.12 25.77 6.25
CA ALA A 244 -18.04 24.79 7.32
C ALA A 244 -17.64 23.39 6.81
N VAL A 245 -18.22 22.93 5.69
CA VAL A 245 -17.82 21.67 5.02
C VAL A 245 -16.34 21.68 4.64
N ARG A 246 -15.88 22.78 4.03
CA ARG A 246 -14.45 22.93 3.68
C ARG A 246 -13.55 22.91 4.90
N ARG A 247 -13.93 23.59 5.99
CA ARG A 247 -13.18 23.56 7.26
C ARG A 247 -13.11 22.16 7.84
N ALA A 248 -14.21 21.40 7.82
CA ALA A 248 -14.22 20.02 8.31
C ALA A 248 -13.24 19.13 7.51
N GLY A 249 -13.24 19.25 6.18
CA GLY A 249 -12.28 18.55 5.33
C GLY A 249 -10.84 18.98 5.55
N LEU A 250 -10.60 20.29 5.67
CA LEU A 250 -9.27 20.85 5.97
C LEU A 250 -8.78 20.44 7.35
N ALA A 251 -9.65 20.27 8.35
CA ALA A 251 -9.25 19.82 9.68
C ALA A 251 -8.72 18.37 9.65
N VAL A 252 -9.36 17.49 8.87
CA VAL A 252 -8.85 16.13 8.63
C VAL A 252 -7.50 16.19 7.89
N PHE A 253 -7.42 17.01 6.84
CA PHE A 253 -6.18 17.19 6.07
C PHE A 253 -5.04 17.74 6.92
N ASP A 254 -5.26 18.76 7.74
CA ASP A 254 -4.24 19.37 8.60
C ASP A 254 -3.72 18.38 9.65
N ALA A 255 -4.55 17.43 10.07
CA ALA A 255 -4.18 16.39 11.03
C ALA A 255 -3.43 15.20 10.40
N LYS A 256 -3.64 14.91 9.11
CA LYS A 256 -3.18 13.67 8.47
C LYS A 256 -2.37 13.85 7.18
N SER A 257 -2.34 15.06 6.64
CA SER A 257 -1.83 15.40 5.30
C SER A 257 -2.60 14.80 4.12
N HIS A 258 -3.81 14.26 4.35
CA HIS A 258 -4.72 13.75 3.32
C HIS A 258 -6.17 13.73 3.82
N PHE A 259 -7.16 13.85 2.93
CA PHE A 259 -8.58 13.85 3.29
C PHE A 259 -9.21 12.44 3.22
N SER A 260 -8.80 11.58 4.16
CA SER A 260 -9.40 10.25 4.37
C SER A 260 -10.01 10.11 5.76
N LEU A 261 -11.14 9.41 5.84
CA LEU A 261 -11.92 9.28 7.08
C LEU A 261 -11.56 8.01 7.85
N HIS A 262 -11.18 8.18 9.12
CA HIS A 262 -10.81 7.12 10.07
C HIS A 262 -11.61 7.26 11.40
N ALA A 263 -11.27 6.47 12.41
CA ALA A 263 -11.83 6.56 13.77
C ALA A 263 -11.19 7.67 14.65
N ASP A 264 -10.96 8.86 14.09
CA ASP A 264 -10.41 10.02 14.81
C ASP A 264 -11.43 11.16 14.92
N PRO A 265 -11.28 12.08 15.89
CA PRO A 265 -12.29 13.10 16.15
C PRO A 265 -12.65 13.99 14.95
N HIS A 266 -11.69 14.32 14.07
CA HIS A 266 -11.97 15.16 12.90
C HIS A 266 -12.78 14.39 11.86
N SER A 267 -12.46 13.12 11.63
CA SER A 267 -13.24 12.26 10.73
C SER A 267 -14.65 12.01 11.25
N LEU A 268 -14.81 11.75 12.55
CA LEU A 268 -16.13 11.58 13.16
C LEU A 268 -16.99 12.83 13.02
N HIS A 269 -16.38 14.02 13.14
CA HIS A 269 -17.07 15.28 12.89
C HIS A 269 -17.53 15.43 11.41
N VAL A 270 -16.72 14.97 10.45
CA VAL A 270 -17.13 14.96 9.04
C VAL A 270 -18.34 14.06 8.81
N PHE A 271 -18.40 12.88 9.43
CA PHE A 271 -19.60 12.03 9.38
C PHE A 271 -20.84 12.72 9.98
N ASP A 272 -20.67 13.44 11.11
CA ASP A 272 -21.76 14.21 11.70
C ASP A 272 -22.27 15.30 10.74
N VAL A 273 -21.36 15.99 10.03
CA VAL A 273 -21.71 17.00 9.01
C VAL A 273 -22.41 16.36 7.81
N MET A 274 -21.95 15.21 7.33
CA MET A 274 -22.58 14.46 6.24
C MET A 274 -24.03 14.11 6.56
N LEU A 275 -24.27 13.58 7.76
CA LEU A 275 -25.61 13.21 8.20
C LEU A 275 -26.51 14.44 8.29
N TRP A 276 -26.02 15.52 8.90
CA TRP A 276 -26.81 16.73 9.06
C TRP A 276 -27.15 17.39 7.72
N LEU A 277 -26.21 17.39 6.77
CA LEU A 277 -26.46 17.85 5.40
C LEU A 277 -27.52 17.00 4.70
N HIS A 278 -27.44 15.68 4.85
CA HIS A 278 -28.46 14.77 4.33
C HIS A 278 -29.83 15.10 4.94
N GLU A 279 -29.96 15.11 6.26
CA GLU A 279 -31.24 15.39 6.94
C GLU A 279 -31.83 16.75 6.55
N THR A 280 -30.98 17.76 6.36
CA THR A 280 -31.40 19.09 5.92
C THR A 280 -31.89 19.07 4.47
N ALA A 281 -31.31 18.22 3.62
CA ALA A 281 -31.64 18.14 2.21
C ALA A 281 -32.82 17.21 1.87
N THR A 282 -33.07 16.18 2.68
CA THR A 282 -34.04 15.10 2.38
C THR A 282 -35.10 14.89 3.47
N GLY A 283 -34.88 15.43 4.67
CA GLY A 283 -35.72 15.20 5.85
C GLY A 283 -35.05 14.29 6.87
N PRO A 284 -35.60 14.22 8.11
CA PRO A 284 -34.96 13.50 9.20
C PRO A 284 -35.04 11.98 9.02
N GLY A 285 -33.99 11.29 9.46
CA GLY A 285 -33.94 9.83 9.47
C GLY A 285 -33.26 9.26 8.25
N ILE A 286 -32.23 8.44 8.49
CA ILE A 286 -31.51 7.69 7.48
C ILE A 286 -31.25 6.28 8.00
N THR A 287 -31.02 5.32 7.11
CA THR A 287 -30.49 4.00 7.51
C THR A 287 -28.97 4.00 7.44
N ARG A 288 -28.29 3.11 8.17
CA ARG A 288 -26.84 2.94 8.08
C ARG A 288 -26.37 2.68 6.64
N SER A 289 -27.11 1.85 5.88
CA SER A 289 -26.81 1.56 4.48
C SER A 289 -26.92 2.80 3.59
N ALA A 290 -27.95 3.63 3.77
CA ALA A 290 -28.08 4.86 3.01
C ALA A 290 -27.01 5.91 3.39
N MET A 291 -26.49 5.86 4.62
CA MET A 291 -25.36 6.70 5.00
C MET A 291 -24.08 6.33 4.25
N HIS A 292 -23.84 5.05 3.96
CA HIS A 292 -22.74 4.64 3.07
C HIS A 292 -22.90 5.26 1.67
N GLU A 293 -24.12 5.35 1.13
CA GLU A 293 -24.38 6.02 -0.16
C GLU A 293 -24.11 7.53 -0.10
N VAL A 294 -24.46 8.19 1.02
CA VAL A 294 -24.11 9.60 1.25
C VAL A 294 -22.60 9.78 1.23
N LEU A 295 -21.85 8.92 1.92
CA LEU A 295 -20.39 8.94 1.92
C LEU A 295 -19.83 8.76 0.50
N GLN A 296 -20.38 7.83 -0.29
CA GLN A 296 -19.99 7.67 -1.70
C GLN A 296 -20.17 8.96 -2.51
N GLY A 297 -21.23 9.73 -2.23
CA GLY A 297 -21.46 11.03 -2.86
C GLY A 297 -20.47 12.14 -2.50
N TRP A 298 -19.57 11.91 -1.54
CA TRP A 298 -18.51 12.85 -1.13
C TRP A 298 -17.14 12.52 -1.72
N PHE A 299 -17.00 11.42 -2.45
CA PHE A 299 -15.75 11.12 -3.14
C PHE A 299 -15.45 12.13 -4.24
N ARG A 300 -14.17 12.46 -4.39
CA ARG A 300 -13.69 13.34 -5.44
C ARG A 300 -14.03 12.74 -6.81
N ASP A 301 -14.75 13.50 -7.63
CA ASP A 301 -15.18 13.09 -8.98
C ASP A 301 -14.35 13.72 -10.11
N THR A 302 -13.51 14.71 -9.78
CA THR A 302 -12.63 15.42 -10.72
C THR A 302 -11.25 15.68 -10.10
N PRO A 303 -10.16 15.74 -10.89
CA PRO A 303 -8.81 15.97 -10.36
C PRO A 303 -8.65 17.26 -9.52
N ASP A 304 -9.42 18.30 -9.85
CA ASP A 304 -9.40 19.60 -9.19
C ASP A 304 -10.53 19.77 -8.14
N GLY A 305 -11.33 18.72 -7.93
CA GLY A 305 -12.52 18.73 -7.09
C GLY A 305 -12.24 18.49 -5.62
N PHE A 306 -13.07 19.09 -4.77
CA PHE A 306 -13.17 18.69 -3.37
C PHE A 306 -13.64 17.23 -3.28
N GLY A 307 -13.17 16.50 -2.29
CA GLY A 307 -13.76 15.21 -1.96
C GLY A 307 -12.78 14.28 -1.26
N LEU A 308 -13.34 13.18 -0.75
CA LEU A 308 -12.58 12.14 -0.08
C LEU A 308 -11.59 11.48 -1.03
N THR A 309 -10.41 11.16 -0.50
CA THR A 309 -9.38 10.35 -1.16
C THR A 309 -9.38 8.89 -0.68
N GLY A 310 -10.03 8.60 0.45
CA GLY A 310 -10.15 7.24 0.97
C GLY A 310 -11.01 7.12 2.23
N TYR A 311 -11.49 5.91 2.49
CA TYR A 311 -12.06 5.46 3.77
C TYR A 311 -12.10 3.93 3.79
N ALA A 312 -12.29 3.35 4.99
CA ALA A 312 -12.70 1.96 5.14
C ALA A 312 -14.15 1.90 5.67
N PRO A 313 -15.02 1.01 5.13
CA PRO A 313 -16.43 0.93 5.53
C PRO A 313 -16.65 0.75 7.04
N GLY A 314 -15.78 0.01 7.71
CA GLY A 314 -15.86 -0.22 9.16
C GLY A 314 -15.87 1.06 9.98
N PHE A 315 -15.18 2.13 9.54
CA PHE A 315 -15.18 3.40 10.28
C PHE A 315 -16.55 4.08 10.33
N LEU A 316 -17.36 3.95 9.27
CA LEU A 316 -18.73 4.47 9.29
C LEU A 316 -19.62 3.63 10.20
N ASP A 317 -19.45 2.30 10.18
CA ASP A 317 -20.23 1.41 11.03
C ASP A 317 -19.92 1.63 12.52
N ASP A 318 -18.64 1.82 12.86
CA ASP A 318 -18.19 2.16 14.20
C ASP A 318 -18.73 3.54 14.64
N TRP A 319 -18.66 4.55 13.76
CA TRP A 319 -19.26 5.86 14.02
C TRP A 319 -20.76 5.75 14.27
N TRP A 320 -21.50 5.00 13.45
CA TRP A 320 -22.94 4.83 13.58
C TRP A 320 -23.31 4.27 14.96
N THR A 321 -22.66 3.16 15.35
CA THR A 321 -22.87 2.54 16.66
C THR A 321 -22.52 3.51 17.79
N ALA A 322 -21.35 4.15 17.74
CA ALA A 322 -20.90 5.08 18.77
C ALA A 322 -21.88 6.25 18.97
N ARG A 323 -22.46 6.79 17.89
CA ARG A 323 -23.41 7.91 18.01
C ARG A 323 -24.75 7.52 18.64
N PHE A 324 -25.18 6.27 18.50
CA PHE A 324 -26.32 5.76 19.28
C PHE A 324 -25.98 5.57 20.75
N ASP A 325 -24.82 4.97 21.04
CA ASP A 325 -24.36 4.74 22.41
C ASP A 325 -24.18 6.06 23.19
N ASP A 326 -23.69 7.11 22.52
CA ASP A 326 -23.52 8.45 23.08
C ASP A 326 -24.85 9.23 23.22
N GLY A 327 -25.97 8.71 22.74
CA GLY A 327 -27.26 9.42 22.70
C GLY A 327 -27.27 10.63 21.75
N ILE A 328 -26.34 10.67 20.80
CA ILE A 328 -26.27 11.71 19.75
C ILE A 328 -27.33 11.42 18.68
N LEU A 329 -27.52 10.15 18.34
CA LEU A 329 -28.61 9.67 17.48
C LEU A 329 -29.74 9.05 18.31
N GLU A 330 -30.97 9.22 17.82
CA GLU A 330 -32.17 8.53 18.30
C GLU A 330 -32.81 7.71 17.19
N GLY A 331 -33.61 6.70 17.56
CA GLY A 331 -34.30 5.80 16.62
C GLY A 331 -33.97 4.34 16.89
N ASN A 332 -33.74 3.57 15.82
CA ASN A 332 -33.33 2.17 15.88
C ASN A 332 -31.93 2.01 15.23
N PRO A 333 -30.90 1.55 15.97
CA PRO A 333 -29.57 1.29 15.42
C PRO A 333 -29.56 0.35 14.21
N ASP A 334 -30.45 -0.63 14.17
CA ASP A 334 -30.61 -1.59 13.06
C ASP A 334 -31.58 -1.09 11.97
N GLY A 335 -32.16 0.09 12.17
CA GLY A 335 -33.17 0.68 11.30
C GLY A 335 -32.81 2.10 10.92
N THR A 336 -33.68 3.04 11.28
CA THR A 336 -33.49 4.47 11.01
C THR A 336 -32.93 5.20 12.22
N GLY A 337 -31.91 6.02 11.98
CA GLY A 337 -31.32 6.93 12.96
C GLY A 337 -31.44 8.37 12.50
N ARG A 338 -31.57 9.29 13.46
CA ARG A 338 -31.51 10.73 13.23
C ARG A 338 -30.86 11.45 14.40
N PHE A 339 -30.39 12.67 14.20
CA PHE A 339 -29.89 13.47 15.33
C PHE A 339 -30.98 13.73 16.37
N THR A 340 -30.61 13.65 17.65
CA THR A 340 -31.43 14.25 18.71
C THR A 340 -31.50 15.77 18.54
N PRO A 341 -32.57 16.44 18.98
CA PRO A 341 -32.67 17.90 18.87
C PRO A 341 -31.50 18.63 19.53
N ALA A 342 -31.01 18.12 20.66
CA ALA A 342 -29.88 18.68 21.39
C ALA A 342 -28.56 18.51 20.61
N ALA A 343 -28.28 17.32 20.08
CA ALA A 343 -27.09 17.07 19.27
C ALA A 343 -27.09 17.91 17.98
N ARG A 344 -28.23 18.01 17.30
CA ARG A 344 -28.39 18.84 16.10
C ARG A 344 -28.08 20.31 16.39
N ALA A 345 -28.59 20.84 17.50
CA ALA A 345 -28.32 22.22 17.91
C ALA A 345 -26.84 22.44 18.26
N ALA A 346 -26.21 21.48 18.94
CA ALA A 346 -24.78 21.52 19.28
C ALA A 346 -23.89 21.51 18.03
N LEU A 347 -24.19 20.65 17.04
CA LEU A 347 -23.48 20.62 15.76
C LEU A 347 -23.59 21.96 15.03
N LEU A 348 -24.81 22.51 14.91
CA LEU A 348 -25.04 23.82 14.29
C LEU A 348 -24.28 24.95 14.99
N ALA A 349 -24.24 24.92 16.33
CA ALA A 349 -23.45 25.88 17.09
C ALA A 349 -21.96 25.75 16.77
N ALA A 350 -21.42 24.52 16.71
CA ALA A 350 -20.02 24.28 16.36
C ALA A 350 -19.68 24.76 14.94
N LEU A 351 -20.56 24.55 13.96
CA LEU A 351 -20.37 25.04 12.58
C LEU A 351 -20.27 26.58 12.53
N ASN A 352 -20.98 27.27 13.42
CA ASN A 352 -21.04 28.73 13.52
C ASN A 352 -19.93 29.37 14.37
N THR A 353 -19.30 28.63 15.28
CA THR A 353 -18.39 29.22 16.29
C THR A 353 -17.01 29.60 15.72
N HIS A 354 -16.70 29.19 14.48
CA HIS A 354 -15.44 29.53 13.80
C HIS A 354 -15.55 30.71 12.80
N LEU A 355 -16.51 31.62 13.01
CA LEU A 355 -16.76 32.82 12.18
C LEU A 355 -16.45 34.15 12.90
N LYS A 356 -15.58 34.14 13.91
CA LYS A 356 -15.06 35.36 14.54
C LYS A 356 -13.55 35.41 14.50
#